data_AF-A0A2K8VAH3-F1
#
_entry.id   AF-A0A2K8VAH3-F1
#
_cell.length_a   1.000
_cell.length_b   1.000
_cell.length_c   1.000
_cell.angle_alpha   90.00
_cell.angle_beta   90.00
_cell.angle_gamma   90.00
#
_symmetry.space_group_name_H-M   'P 1'
#
loop_
_entity.id
_entity.type
_entity.pdbx_description
1 polymer ?
#
loop_
_entity_poly.entity_id
_entity_poly.type
_entity_poly.pdbx_seq_one_letter_code
_entity_poly.pdbx_strand_id
1 'polypeptide(L)'
;MKQIIVVILSLFILSCSQKVSKKDLEGVWWFYDGTGDGELTFKNDSITIDNGYGLPNKARYKLKKDSILISFEGNTKTDFLKYNYKDSILSYKNARYYKRFNAADSSGIVHKKFDLINIKSTKTMHSDSLNLSHSSIFRAFKNGRNELKLVLNDATTSVEDLSSFLLVTNCFGDNHINHPPYLLLGEKINLEDLKEIYIYSNVVNYDSIHILTHYDFLNRLFHSYKVNIEIFREQTLELVPHTKKDIYRKDYINKFKPENVVIKSKEDFVKLDTLKTDLNYLISIDLDLPIEEYLHLNQKINTLRKKQNGNIRTELIETKN
;
A
#
# COMPACT_ATOMS: atom_id res chain seq x y z
N MET A 1 19.31 53.70 -29.35
CA MET A 1 18.94 52.28 -29.56
C MET A 1 20.08 51.29 -29.33
N LYS A 2 21.29 51.49 -29.89
CA LYS A 2 22.43 50.56 -29.68
C LYS A 2 22.80 50.33 -28.20
N GLN A 3 22.76 51.36 -27.37
CA GLN A 3 23.07 51.24 -25.93
C GLN A 3 21.99 50.48 -25.13
N ILE A 4 20.71 50.57 -25.52
CA ILE A 4 19.62 49.81 -24.90
C ILE A 4 19.74 48.33 -25.23
N ILE A 5 20.13 47.99 -26.47
CA ILE A 5 20.38 46.61 -26.88
C ILE A 5 21.54 46.01 -26.08
N VAL A 6 22.61 46.76 -25.82
CA VAL A 6 23.75 46.29 -25.01
C VAL A 6 23.36 46.08 -23.54
N VAL A 7 22.54 46.96 -22.96
CA VAL A 7 22.03 46.80 -21.59
C VAL A 7 21.10 45.58 -21.49
N ILE A 8 20.19 45.39 -22.45
CA ILE A 8 19.32 44.21 -22.51
C ILE A 8 20.14 42.93 -22.71
N LEU A 9 21.13 42.91 -23.60
CA LEU A 9 22.02 41.76 -23.80
C LEU A 9 22.82 41.45 -22.52
N SER A 10 23.31 42.47 -21.82
CA SER A 10 24.05 42.30 -20.56
C SER A 10 23.16 41.82 -19.41
N LEU A 11 21.88 42.21 -19.37
CA LEU A 11 20.87 41.69 -18.44
C LEU A 11 20.51 40.23 -18.75
N PHE A 12 20.52 39.82 -20.02
CA PHE A 12 20.36 38.42 -20.42
C PHE A 12 21.55 37.55 -20.02
N ILE A 13 22.78 38.10 -20.03
CA ILE A 13 23.99 37.38 -19.60
C ILE A 13 24.10 37.31 -18.06
N LEU A 14 23.54 38.30 -17.34
CA LEU A 14 23.44 38.31 -15.87
C LEU A 14 22.24 37.51 -15.33
N SER A 15 21.37 36.96 -16.20
CA SER A 15 20.44 35.90 -15.83
C SER A 15 21.19 34.56 -15.69
N CYS A 16 22.23 34.57 -14.85
CA CYS A 16 22.89 33.37 -14.38
C CYS A 16 21.85 32.58 -13.58
N SER A 17 21.39 31.45 -14.13
CA SER A 17 20.78 30.42 -13.30
C SER A 17 21.79 30.08 -12.19
N GLN A 18 21.49 30.51 -10.97
CA GLN A 18 22.41 30.38 -9.86
C GLN A 18 22.63 28.89 -9.61
N LYS A 19 23.89 28.45 -9.66
CA LYS A 19 24.23 27.03 -9.61
C LYS A 19 23.88 26.46 -8.24
N VAL A 20 22.93 25.53 -8.21
CA VAL A 20 22.52 24.82 -6.98
C VAL A 20 23.71 24.04 -6.42
N SER A 21 24.04 24.25 -5.16
CA SER A 21 25.07 23.50 -4.45
C SER A 21 24.45 22.37 -3.60
N LYS A 22 25.25 21.37 -3.24
CA LYS A 22 24.80 20.30 -2.32
C LYS A 22 24.38 20.86 -0.96
N LYS A 23 25.05 21.92 -0.50
CA LYS A 23 24.73 22.61 0.76
C LYS A 23 23.32 23.21 0.73
N ASP A 24 22.88 23.71 -0.42
CA ASP A 24 21.54 24.29 -0.55
C ASP A 24 20.45 23.23 -0.40
N LEU A 25 20.71 22.03 -0.94
CA LEU A 25 19.80 20.88 -0.89
C LEU A 25 19.86 20.11 0.44
N GLU A 26 20.95 20.20 1.20
CA GLU A 26 21.10 19.44 2.45
C GLU A 26 19.89 19.64 3.38
N GLY A 27 19.36 18.53 3.91
CA GLY A 27 18.20 18.47 4.79
C GLY A 27 16.98 17.77 4.18
N VAL A 28 15.84 17.94 4.85
CA VAL A 28 14.55 17.31 4.51
C VAL A 28 13.67 18.29 3.74
N TRP A 29 13.08 17.80 2.66
CA TRP A 29 12.16 18.50 1.80
C TRP A 29 10.86 17.74 1.76
N TRP A 30 9.75 18.38 2.11
CA TRP A 30 8.44 17.74 2.20
C TRP A 30 7.51 18.32 1.12
N PHE A 31 6.64 17.49 0.59
CA PHE A 31 5.52 17.94 -0.22
C PHE A 31 4.25 17.20 0.17
N TYR A 32 3.14 17.87 -0.08
CA TYR A 32 1.81 17.31 0.05
C TYR A 32 1.11 17.46 -1.30
N ASP A 33 0.67 16.35 -1.89
CA ASP A 33 -0.07 16.36 -3.15
C ASP A 33 -1.53 15.91 -2.99
N GLY A 34 -2.00 15.75 -1.74
CA GLY A 34 -3.33 15.24 -1.43
C GLY A 34 -3.44 13.70 -1.46
N THR A 35 -2.41 12.99 -1.96
CA THR A 35 -2.32 11.52 -2.00
C THR A 35 -1.29 10.93 -1.04
N GLY A 36 -0.64 11.78 -0.24
CA GLY A 36 0.27 11.44 0.85
C GLY A 36 1.25 12.58 1.16
N ASP A 37 1.98 12.42 2.27
CA ASP A 37 3.13 13.27 2.59
C ASP A 37 4.39 12.63 2.00
N GLY A 38 4.88 13.12 0.87
CA GLY A 38 6.12 12.62 0.30
C GLY A 38 7.32 13.46 0.72
N GLU A 39 8.51 12.86 0.75
CA GLU A 39 9.71 13.53 1.24
C GLU A 39 10.97 13.19 0.44
N LEU A 40 11.87 14.18 0.32
CA LEU A 40 13.24 14.01 -0.15
C LEU A 40 14.19 14.41 0.97
N THR A 41 15.10 13.53 1.34
CA THR A 41 16.18 13.86 2.27
C THR A 41 17.51 13.83 1.54
N PHE A 42 18.21 14.96 1.51
CA PHE A 42 19.58 15.04 1.02
C PHE A 42 20.54 15.03 2.19
N LYS A 43 21.50 14.11 2.16
CA LYS A 43 22.59 14.02 3.13
C LYS A 43 23.89 13.65 2.44
N ASN A 44 24.86 14.54 2.45
CA ASN A 44 26.12 14.39 1.73
C ASN A 44 25.87 14.09 0.23
N ASP A 45 26.27 12.90 -0.24
CA ASP A 45 26.13 12.42 -1.62
C ASP A 45 24.95 11.47 -1.79
N SER A 46 24.11 11.35 -0.76
CA SER A 46 22.94 10.48 -0.75
C SER A 46 21.63 11.27 -0.76
N ILE A 47 20.66 10.72 -1.47
CA ILE A 47 19.27 11.17 -1.47
C ILE A 47 18.40 9.99 -1.00
N THR A 48 17.49 10.23 -0.07
CA THR A 48 16.42 9.31 0.28
C THR A 48 15.12 9.88 -0.27
N ILE A 49 14.34 9.07 -0.97
CA ILE A 49 13.05 9.45 -1.53
C ILE A 49 11.98 8.60 -0.85
N ASP A 50 11.09 9.24 -0.11
CA ASP A 50 9.90 8.61 0.48
C ASP A 50 8.66 9.02 -0.32
N ASN A 51 7.82 8.05 -0.61
CA ASN A 51 6.57 8.24 -1.34
C ASN A 51 5.36 8.48 -0.41
N GLY A 52 5.59 8.64 0.89
CA GLY A 52 4.56 8.89 1.90
C GLY A 52 3.85 7.66 2.42
N TYR A 53 4.25 6.47 1.96
CA TYR A 53 3.77 5.20 2.50
C TYR A 53 4.78 4.55 3.46
N GLY A 54 5.84 5.27 3.85
CA GLY A 54 6.92 4.76 4.68
C GLY A 54 7.80 3.75 3.94
N LEU A 55 7.98 3.95 2.63
CA LEU A 55 8.78 3.10 1.75
C LEU A 55 9.99 3.88 1.19
N PRO A 56 10.88 4.39 2.06
CA PRO A 56 11.99 5.22 1.63
C PRO A 56 12.99 4.41 0.79
N ASN A 57 13.39 4.97 -0.34
CA ASN A 57 14.44 4.40 -1.20
C ASN A 57 15.66 5.31 -1.23
N LYS A 58 16.85 4.75 -1.02
CA LYS A 58 18.11 5.48 -0.93
C LYS A 58 18.90 5.35 -2.22
N ALA A 59 19.39 6.48 -2.71
CA ALA A 59 20.23 6.57 -3.90
C ALA A 59 21.42 7.50 -3.65
N ARG A 60 22.41 7.44 -4.55
CA ARG A 60 23.44 8.47 -4.66
C ARG A 60 22.96 9.56 -5.61
N TYR A 61 23.41 10.80 -5.40
CA TYR A 61 23.10 11.87 -6.33
C TYR A 61 24.32 12.72 -6.71
N LYS A 62 24.26 13.30 -7.92
CA LYS A 62 25.21 14.27 -8.42
C LYS A 62 24.49 15.43 -9.08
N LEU A 63 24.82 16.64 -8.67
CA LEU A 63 24.26 17.86 -9.26
C LEU A 63 24.92 18.18 -10.59
N LYS A 64 24.08 18.52 -11.57
CA LYS A 64 24.43 19.19 -12.83
C LYS A 64 23.87 20.61 -12.78
N LYS A 65 24.14 21.42 -13.81
CA LYS A 65 23.74 22.84 -13.84
C LYS A 65 22.24 23.04 -13.56
N ASP A 66 21.40 22.28 -14.25
CA ASP A 66 19.93 22.39 -14.17
C ASP A 66 19.24 21.04 -13.89
N SER A 67 19.98 20.05 -13.39
CA SER A 67 19.45 18.70 -13.19
C SER A 67 20.16 17.94 -12.07
N ILE A 68 19.53 16.85 -11.63
CA ILE A 68 20.11 15.91 -10.68
C ILE A 68 20.25 14.55 -11.34
N LEU A 69 21.44 13.96 -11.24
CA LEU A 69 21.66 12.57 -11.58
C LEU A 69 21.43 11.74 -10.32
N ILE A 70 20.51 10.79 -10.34
CA ILE A 70 20.19 9.91 -9.21
C ILE A 70 20.55 8.47 -9.61
N SER A 71 21.47 7.87 -8.87
CA SER A 71 21.93 6.50 -9.06
C SER A 71 21.39 5.61 -7.94
N PHE A 72 20.45 4.75 -8.30
CA PHE A 72 19.99 3.62 -7.49
C PHE A 72 20.95 2.43 -7.67
N GLU A 73 20.85 1.43 -6.82
CA GLU A 73 21.60 0.18 -7.00
C GLU A 73 21.21 -0.47 -8.34
N GLY A 74 22.19 -0.67 -9.24
CA GLY A 74 21.98 -1.25 -10.56
C GLY A 74 21.26 -0.38 -11.60
N ASN A 75 20.82 0.85 -11.27
CA ASN A 75 20.12 1.72 -12.21
C ASN A 75 20.49 3.21 -12.00
N THR A 76 20.72 3.94 -13.09
CA THR A 76 20.96 5.40 -13.03
C THR A 76 19.89 6.14 -13.81
N LYS A 77 19.19 7.05 -13.13
CA LYS A 77 18.18 7.93 -13.71
C LYS A 77 18.65 9.38 -13.66
N THR A 78 18.51 10.10 -14.75
CA THR A 78 18.66 11.57 -14.74
C THR A 78 17.29 12.18 -14.61
N ASP A 79 17.06 12.95 -13.55
CA ASP A 79 15.82 13.69 -13.35
C ASP A 79 16.11 15.20 -13.36
N PHE A 80 15.16 15.98 -13.87
CA PHE A 80 15.26 17.44 -13.82
C PHE A 80 14.89 17.92 -12.43
N LEU A 81 15.69 18.85 -11.92
CA LEU A 81 15.52 19.44 -10.60
C LEU A 81 15.67 20.94 -10.75
N LYS A 82 14.63 21.68 -10.39
CA LYS A 82 14.64 23.14 -10.39
C LYS A 82 14.52 23.62 -8.95
N TYR A 83 15.56 24.27 -8.47
CA TYR A 83 15.57 24.86 -7.14
C TYR A 83 15.40 26.38 -7.25
N ASN A 84 14.45 26.92 -6.49
CA ASN A 84 14.29 28.36 -6.30
C ASN A 84 14.81 28.72 -4.90
N TYR A 85 15.98 29.38 -4.87
CA TYR A 85 16.65 29.76 -3.64
C TYR A 85 15.91 30.84 -2.84
N LYS A 86 15.12 31.71 -3.50
CA LYS A 86 14.42 32.81 -2.83
C LYS A 86 13.31 32.30 -1.92
N ASP A 87 12.60 31.28 -2.41
CA ASP A 87 11.41 30.76 -1.75
C ASP A 87 11.69 29.44 -1.01
N SER A 88 12.93 28.94 -1.07
CA SER A 88 13.29 27.60 -0.59
C SER A 88 12.35 26.51 -1.13
N ILE A 89 12.02 26.62 -2.42
CA ILE A 89 11.14 25.69 -3.12
C ILE A 89 11.97 24.82 -4.06
N LEU A 90 11.80 23.52 -3.92
CA LEU A 90 12.39 22.52 -4.80
C LEU A 90 11.30 21.94 -5.70
N SER A 91 11.45 22.06 -7.03
CA SER A 91 10.56 21.42 -7.99
C SER A 91 11.20 20.14 -8.54
N TYR A 92 10.53 19.01 -8.36
CA TYR A 92 10.96 17.69 -8.80
C TYR A 92 9.74 16.88 -9.28
N LYS A 93 9.81 16.32 -10.49
CA LYS A 93 8.73 15.52 -11.11
C LYS A 93 7.34 16.18 -11.02
N ASN A 94 7.27 17.48 -11.33
CA ASN A 94 6.07 18.33 -11.25
C ASN A 94 5.49 18.56 -9.84
N ALA A 95 6.11 18.03 -8.79
CA ALA A 95 5.78 18.35 -7.41
C ALA A 95 6.66 19.50 -6.89
N ARG A 96 6.10 20.28 -5.96
CA ARG A 96 6.80 21.36 -5.25
C ARG A 96 7.04 20.91 -3.82
N TYR A 97 8.30 20.91 -3.43
CA TYR A 97 8.76 20.56 -2.10
C TYR A 97 9.22 21.82 -1.37
N TYR A 98 8.98 21.82 -0.08
CA TYR A 98 9.32 22.90 0.85
C TYR A 98 10.39 22.39 1.81
N LYS A 99 11.37 23.22 2.14
CA LYS A 99 12.40 22.84 3.11
C LYS A 99 11.80 22.79 4.52
N ARG A 100 12.00 21.71 5.28
CA ARG A 100 11.68 21.69 6.72
C ARG A 100 12.75 22.46 7.48
N PHE A 101 12.34 23.44 8.28
CA PHE A 101 13.26 24.35 9.00
C PHE A 101 13.55 23.96 10.47
N ASN A 102 12.88 22.94 11.02
CA ASN A 102 13.06 22.57 12.44
C ASN A 102 14.19 21.54 12.67
N ALA A 103 15.16 21.93 13.49
CA ALA A 103 16.31 21.12 13.89
C ALA A 103 15.98 19.93 14.82
N ALA A 104 14.77 19.86 15.38
CA ALA A 104 14.33 18.75 16.23
C ALA A 104 14.09 17.43 15.45
N ASP A 105 13.91 17.51 14.12
CA ASP A 105 13.75 16.37 13.20
C ASP A 105 15.08 15.95 12.53
N SER A 106 16.21 16.38 13.08
CA SER A 106 17.56 16.19 12.51
C SER A 106 18.07 14.73 12.46
N SER A 107 17.26 13.74 12.86
CA SER A 107 17.56 12.32 12.64
C SER A 107 17.52 11.91 11.15
N GLY A 108 16.94 12.76 10.28
CA GLY A 108 17.05 12.64 8.83
C GLY A 108 16.22 11.53 8.18
N ILE A 109 15.24 10.97 8.91
CA ILE A 109 14.22 10.06 8.39
C ILE A 109 12.93 10.36 9.15
N VAL A 110 11.93 10.95 8.50
CA VAL A 110 10.65 11.28 9.15
C VAL A 110 9.73 10.07 9.21
N HIS A 111 9.71 9.22 8.17
CA HIS A 111 8.95 7.97 8.22
C HIS A 111 9.86 6.78 8.52
N LYS A 112 9.55 6.08 9.62
CA LYS A 112 10.16 4.79 9.92
C LYS A 112 9.94 3.86 8.73
N LYS A 113 11.04 3.35 8.16
CA LYS A 113 11.00 2.37 7.06
C LYS A 113 10.05 1.23 7.42
N PHE A 114 9.10 0.97 6.54
CA PHE A 114 8.19 -0.16 6.61
C PHE A 114 8.67 -1.24 5.65
N ASP A 115 8.96 -2.42 6.18
CA ASP A 115 9.41 -3.56 5.38
C ASP A 115 8.19 -4.39 4.94
N LEU A 116 7.91 -4.36 3.63
CA LEU A 116 6.86 -5.17 3.00
C LEU A 116 7.28 -6.63 2.93
N ILE A 117 6.30 -7.55 2.93
CA ILE A 117 6.52 -8.99 2.80
C ILE A 117 7.21 -9.42 1.50
N ASN A 118 7.28 -8.53 0.51
CA ASN A 118 8.03 -8.66 -0.73
C ASN A 118 7.54 -9.77 -1.70
N ILE A 119 6.25 -10.09 -1.64
CA ILE A 119 5.61 -11.05 -2.55
C ILE A 119 5.21 -10.36 -3.85
N LYS A 120 5.54 -10.94 -5.01
CA LYS A 120 5.24 -10.35 -6.32
C LYS A 120 3.95 -10.92 -6.91
N SER A 121 3.00 -10.04 -7.21
CA SER A 121 1.76 -10.32 -7.94
C SER A 121 1.93 -10.17 -9.45
N THR A 122 1.13 -10.88 -10.24
CA THR A 122 0.96 -10.58 -11.68
C THR A 122 0.19 -9.29 -11.94
N LYS A 123 -0.58 -8.82 -10.95
CA LYS A 123 -1.33 -7.57 -11.00
C LYS A 123 -0.56 -6.49 -10.26
N THR A 124 -0.33 -5.39 -10.97
CA THR A 124 0.29 -4.20 -10.43
C THR A 124 -0.68 -3.02 -10.47
N MET A 125 -0.47 -2.07 -9.58
CA MET A 125 -1.21 -0.82 -9.51
C MET A 125 -0.21 0.32 -9.36
N HIS A 126 -0.40 1.39 -10.14
CA HIS A 126 0.43 2.57 -10.00
C HIS A 126 0.12 3.29 -8.68
N SER A 127 1.14 3.84 -7.99
CA SER A 127 0.95 4.52 -6.71
C SER A 127 -0.09 5.64 -6.78
N ASP A 128 -0.12 6.36 -7.91
CA ASP A 128 -1.04 7.50 -8.13
C ASP A 128 -2.51 7.07 -8.24
N SER A 129 -2.78 5.76 -8.33
CA SER A 129 -4.14 5.22 -8.33
C SER A 129 -4.68 4.93 -6.92
N LEU A 130 -3.84 5.08 -5.89
CA LEU A 130 -4.28 4.97 -4.50
C LEU A 130 -5.15 6.17 -4.15
N ASN A 131 -6.46 5.95 -4.11
CA ASN A 131 -7.44 6.99 -3.83
C ASN A 131 -7.53 7.26 -2.31
N LEU A 132 -6.58 8.02 -1.77
CA LEU A 132 -6.55 8.35 -0.34
C LEU A 132 -7.77 9.13 0.15
N SER A 133 -8.42 9.89 -0.73
CA SER A 133 -9.60 10.67 -0.36
C SER A 133 -10.83 9.80 -0.08
N HIS A 134 -10.83 8.55 -0.56
CA HIS A 134 -12.00 7.67 -0.51
C HIS A 134 -11.69 6.25 -0.04
N SER A 135 -10.46 5.94 0.36
CA SER A 135 -10.06 4.61 0.83
C SER A 135 -9.06 4.71 1.97
N SER A 136 -9.30 3.96 3.03
CA SER A 136 -8.39 3.88 4.17
C SER A 136 -7.16 3.06 3.80
N ILE A 137 -5.97 3.55 4.15
CA ILE A 137 -4.72 2.81 4.01
C ILE A 137 -4.15 2.53 5.40
N PHE A 138 -3.79 1.29 5.65
CA PHE A 138 -3.13 0.90 6.89
C PHE A 138 -2.03 -0.14 6.65
N ARG A 139 -1.19 -0.33 7.66
CA ARG A 139 -0.03 -1.24 7.63
C ARG A 139 -0.23 -2.33 8.67
N ALA A 140 0.11 -3.57 8.36
CA ALA A 140 0.17 -4.65 9.35
C ALA A 140 1.56 -5.28 9.37
N PHE A 141 2.11 -5.53 10.54
CA PHE A 141 3.44 -6.14 10.69
C PHE A 141 3.54 -6.92 12.01
N LYS A 142 4.54 -7.81 12.11
CA LYS A 142 4.92 -8.41 13.39
C LYS A 142 5.97 -7.53 14.08
N ASN A 143 5.74 -7.18 15.33
CA ASN A 143 6.74 -6.45 16.13
C ASN A 143 7.91 -7.38 16.55
N GLY A 144 8.88 -6.84 17.30
CA GLY A 144 10.03 -7.61 17.79
C GLY A 144 9.69 -8.78 18.74
N ARG A 145 8.44 -8.87 19.21
CA ARG A 145 7.90 -9.97 20.04
C ARG A 145 7.05 -10.94 19.24
N ASN A 146 7.02 -10.81 17.91
CA ASN A 146 6.16 -11.60 17.01
C ASN A 146 4.65 -11.38 17.25
N GLU A 147 4.26 -10.24 17.80
CA GLU A 147 2.86 -9.85 17.96
C GLU A 147 2.39 -9.10 16.71
N LEU A 148 1.16 -9.37 16.25
CA LEU A 148 0.51 -8.58 15.21
C LEU A 148 0.30 -7.15 15.71
N LYS A 149 0.78 -6.17 14.94
CA LYS A 149 0.54 -4.74 15.15
C LYS A 149 0.09 -4.09 13.87
N LEU A 150 -0.73 -3.06 14.02
CA LEU A 150 -1.16 -2.20 12.93
C LEU A 150 -0.50 -0.83 13.06
N VAL A 151 -0.28 -0.16 11.93
CA VAL A 151 -0.06 1.29 11.91
C VAL A 151 -1.25 1.94 11.24
N LEU A 152 -2.03 2.67 12.02
CA LEU A 152 -3.24 3.39 11.62
C LEU A 152 -2.88 4.88 11.62
N ASN A 153 -2.76 5.48 10.43
CA ASN A 153 -2.08 6.77 10.23
C ASN A 153 -0.65 6.72 10.82
N ASP A 154 -0.38 7.49 11.88
CA ASP A 154 0.93 7.60 12.52
C ASP A 154 1.04 6.83 13.84
N ALA A 155 -0.03 6.16 14.28
CA ALA A 155 -0.07 5.43 15.53
C ALA A 155 0.14 3.92 15.31
N THR A 156 1.07 3.32 16.05
CA THR A 156 1.19 1.86 16.14
C THR A 156 0.22 1.35 17.20
N THR A 157 -0.65 0.41 16.83
CA THR A 157 -1.67 -0.14 17.73
C THR A 157 -1.92 -1.64 17.48
N SER A 158 -2.87 -2.23 18.20
CA SER A 158 -3.35 -3.60 18.02
C SER A 158 -4.48 -3.67 16.98
N VAL A 159 -4.91 -4.89 16.64
CA VAL A 159 -5.89 -5.12 15.57
C VAL A 159 -7.31 -4.67 15.96
N GLU A 160 -7.60 -4.61 17.26
CA GLU A 160 -8.89 -4.23 17.82
C GLU A 160 -9.34 -2.82 17.41
N ASP A 161 -8.38 -1.91 17.21
CA ASP A 161 -8.63 -0.53 16.82
C ASP A 161 -8.98 -0.39 15.33
N LEU A 162 -8.80 -1.44 14.52
CA LEU A 162 -9.01 -1.40 13.07
C LEU A 162 -10.45 -1.02 12.72
N SER A 163 -11.44 -1.61 13.39
CA SER A 163 -12.85 -1.33 13.12
C SER A 163 -13.17 0.15 13.32
N SER A 164 -12.71 0.74 14.42
CA SER A 164 -12.93 2.16 14.72
C SER A 164 -12.27 3.06 13.67
N PHE A 165 -11.03 2.74 13.29
CA PHE A 165 -10.31 3.47 12.24
C PHE A 165 -11.06 3.45 10.90
N LEU A 166 -11.55 2.27 10.52
CA LEU A 166 -12.26 2.05 9.26
C LEU A 166 -13.68 2.65 9.25
N LEU A 167 -14.31 2.86 10.41
CA LEU A 167 -15.61 3.56 10.52
C LEU A 167 -15.46 5.08 10.35
N VAL A 168 -14.47 5.68 11.00
CA VAL A 168 -14.30 7.15 11.01
C VAL A 168 -14.04 7.70 9.62
N THR A 169 -13.39 6.93 8.75
CA THR A 169 -13.19 7.31 7.33
C THR A 169 -14.50 7.39 6.54
N ASN A 170 -15.60 6.82 7.04
CA ASN A 170 -16.91 6.78 6.37
C ASN A 170 -17.92 7.80 6.91
N CYS A 171 -17.59 8.55 7.97
CA CYS A 171 -18.53 9.43 8.68
C CYS A 171 -18.68 10.85 8.09
N PHE A 172 -17.94 11.20 7.04
CA PHE A 172 -18.01 12.52 6.41
C PHE A 172 -19.03 12.59 5.28
N GLY A 173 -20.32 12.53 5.62
CA GLY A 173 -21.46 13.21 4.96
C GLY A 173 -21.84 12.94 3.49
N ASP A 174 -20.97 12.38 2.65
CA ASP A 174 -21.26 12.13 1.24
C ASP A 174 -21.69 10.67 1.01
N ASN A 175 -22.38 10.41 -0.10
CA ASN A 175 -22.75 9.08 -0.58
C ASN A 175 -21.50 8.23 -0.87
N HIS A 176 -20.80 7.80 0.18
CA HIS A 176 -19.51 7.14 0.07
C HIS A 176 -19.72 5.75 -0.53
N ILE A 177 -19.26 5.62 -1.76
CA ILE A 177 -18.92 4.32 -2.33
C ILE A 177 -17.89 3.73 -1.37
N ASN A 178 -18.29 2.69 -0.64
CA ASN A 178 -17.42 2.01 0.33
C ASN A 178 -16.30 1.31 -0.45
N HIS A 179 -15.23 2.03 -0.77
CA HIS A 179 -14.10 1.47 -1.50
C HIS A 179 -13.33 0.54 -0.57
N PRO A 180 -12.92 -0.65 -1.05
CA PRO A 180 -12.16 -1.58 -0.21
C PRO A 180 -10.88 -0.91 0.29
N PRO A 181 -10.51 -1.06 1.58
CA PRO A 181 -9.32 -0.43 2.11
C PRO A 181 -8.05 -1.06 1.52
N TYR A 182 -6.93 -0.37 1.65
CA TYR A 182 -5.62 -0.87 1.29
C TYR A 182 -4.82 -1.30 2.52
N LEU A 183 -4.28 -2.52 2.49
CA LEU A 183 -3.39 -3.06 3.51
C LEU A 183 -1.99 -3.21 2.93
N LEU A 184 -1.03 -2.44 3.46
CA LEU A 184 0.39 -2.72 3.25
C LEU A 184 0.81 -3.87 4.17
N LEU A 185 1.10 -5.02 3.55
CA LEU A 185 1.41 -6.25 4.26
C LEU A 185 2.90 -6.33 4.57
N GLY A 186 3.24 -6.22 5.85
CA GLY A 186 4.60 -6.24 6.35
C GLY A 186 5.20 -7.64 6.43
N GLU A 187 6.50 -7.69 6.66
CA GLU A 187 7.22 -8.95 6.85
C GLU A 187 6.65 -9.82 7.99
N LYS A 188 6.79 -11.14 7.84
CA LYS A 188 6.45 -12.18 8.83
C LYS A 188 4.97 -12.31 9.20
N ILE A 189 4.07 -11.59 8.53
CA ILE A 189 2.63 -11.80 8.65
C ILE A 189 2.27 -13.17 8.05
N ASN A 190 1.47 -13.96 8.77
CA ASN A 190 0.94 -15.25 8.34
C ASN A 190 -0.58 -15.19 8.07
N LEU A 191 -1.22 -16.32 7.74
CA LEU A 191 -2.66 -16.35 7.47
C LEU A 191 -3.54 -16.20 8.70
N GLU A 192 -3.05 -16.62 9.87
CA GLU A 192 -3.75 -16.43 11.14
C GLU A 192 -3.88 -14.93 11.46
N ASP A 193 -2.78 -14.19 11.35
CA ASP A 193 -2.76 -12.73 11.48
C ASP A 193 -3.72 -12.06 10.47
N LEU A 194 -3.71 -12.54 9.22
CA LEU A 194 -4.56 -11.99 8.16
C LEU A 194 -6.04 -12.30 8.39
N LYS A 195 -6.36 -13.48 8.92
CA LYS A 195 -7.72 -13.85 9.36
C LYS A 195 -8.20 -12.93 10.47
N GLU A 196 -7.34 -12.60 11.43
CA GLU A 196 -7.68 -11.66 12.50
C GLU A 196 -8.03 -10.28 11.94
N ILE A 197 -7.20 -9.76 11.02
CA ILE A 197 -7.50 -8.51 10.28
C ILE A 197 -8.84 -8.58 9.55
N TYR A 198 -9.17 -9.71 8.94
CA TYR A 198 -10.44 -9.91 8.24
C TYR A 198 -11.65 -9.88 9.18
N ILE A 199 -11.54 -10.47 10.37
CA ILE A 199 -12.59 -10.44 11.39
C ILE A 199 -12.89 -8.98 11.76
N TYR A 200 -11.88 -8.17 12.09
CA TYR A 200 -12.06 -6.76 12.43
C TYR A 200 -12.50 -5.90 11.23
N SER A 201 -12.04 -6.20 10.02
CA SER A 201 -12.51 -5.50 8.81
C SER A 201 -13.99 -5.83 8.50
N ASN A 202 -14.43 -7.05 8.81
CA ASN A 202 -15.81 -7.47 8.58
C ASN A 202 -16.81 -6.78 9.52
N VAL A 203 -16.38 -6.38 10.72
CA VAL A 203 -17.19 -5.62 11.70
C VAL A 203 -17.83 -4.37 11.07
N VAL A 204 -17.15 -3.75 10.12
CA VAL A 204 -17.57 -2.51 9.46
C VAL A 204 -18.09 -2.76 8.05
N ASN A 205 -18.40 -4.02 7.72
CA ASN A 205 -19.01 -4.46 6.48
C ASN A 205 -18.17 -4.31 5.21
N TYR A 206 -16.83 -4.31 5.34
CA TYR A 206 -15.99 -4.51 4.17
C TYR A 206 -16.05 -5.97 3.71
N ASP A 207 -16.40 -6.18 2.45
CA ASP A 207 -16.46 -7.49 1.80
C ASP A 207 -15.17 -7.85 1.05
N SER A 208 -14.22 -6.91 0.98
CA SER A 208 -12.95 -7.09 0.32
C SER A 208 -11.90 -6.11 0.83
N ILE A 209 -10.64 -6.42 0.54
CA ILE A 209 -9.47 -5.60 0.88
C ILE A 209 -8.44 -5.70 -0.25
N HIS A 210 -7.73 -4.60 -0.51
CA HIS A 210 -6.59 -4.57 -1.42
C HIS A 210 -5.29 -4.75 -0.62
N ILE A 211 -4.63 -5.89 -0.78
CA ILE A 211 -3.37 -6.19 -0.11
C ILE A 211 -2.20 -5.80 -1.02
N LEU A 212 -1.35 -4.89 -0.55
CA LEU A 212 -0.14 -4.41 -1.19
C LEU A 212 1.07 -5.12 -0.57
N THR A 213 1.87 -5.78 -1.40
CA THR A 213 2.84 -6.79 -0.92
C THR A 213 4.27 -6.53 -1.36
N HIS A 214 4.46 -5.80 -2.45
CA HIS A 214 5.76 -5.34 -2.93
C HIS A 214 5.59 -3.97 -3.58
N TYR A 215 6.64 -3.15 -3.54
CA TYR A 215 6.69 -1.86 -4.22
C TYR A 215 7.92 -1.77 -5.11
N ASP A 216 7.69 -1.70 -6.43
CA ASP A 216 8.70 -1.31 -7.39
C ASP A 216 8.81 0.22 -7.39
N PHE A 217 9.84 0.70 -6.69
CA PHE A 217 10.10 2.12 -6.53
C PHE A 217 10.35 2.84 -7.87
N LEU A 218 11.06 2.20 -8.81
CA LEU A 218 11.47 2.86 -10.06
C LEU A 218 10.28 3.12 -10.98
N ASN A 219 9.38 2.13 -11.06
CA ASN A 219 8.17 2.20 -11.88
C ASN A 219 6.95 2.73 -11.11
N ARG A 220 7.10 2.96 -9.79
CA ARG A 220 6.04 3.41 -8.88
C ARG A 220 4.85 2.44 -8.86
N LEU A 221 5.14 1.14 -8.90
CA LEU A 221 4.12 0.09 -8.98
C LEU A 221 4.05 -0.70 -7.68
N PHE A 222 2.85 -0.81 -7.12
CA PHE A 222 2.55 -1.80 -6.10
C PHE A 222 2.13 -3.12 -6.73
N HIS A 223 2.65 -4.23 -6.21
CA HIS A 223 2.06 -5.55 -6.46
C HIS A 223 0.90 -5.75 -5.52
N SER A 224 -0.28 -6.00 -6.10
CA SER A 224 -1.53 -5.99 -5.36
C SER A 224 -2.36 -7.25 -5.56
N TYR A 225 -3.10 -7.58 -4.50
CA TYR A 225 -4.09 -8.65 -4.45
C TYR A 225 -5.41 -8.04 -3.98
N LYS A 226 -6.49 -8.21 -4.75
CA LYS A 226 -7.83 -7.95 -4.23
C LYS A 226 -8.35 -9.24 -3.61
N VAL A 227 -8.58 -9.23 -2.31
CA VAL A 227 -9.05 -10.39 -1.55
C VAL A 227 -10.46 -10.13 -1.05
N ASN A 228 -11.36 -11.09 -1.26
CA ASN A 228 -12.69 -11.06 -0.65
C ASN A 228 -12.59 -11.51 0.81
N ILE A 229 -13.24 -10.78 1.71
CA ILE A 229 -13.35 -11.09 3.13
C ILE A 229 -14.60 -11.95 3.31
N GLU A 230 -14.41 -13.23 3.59
CA GLU A 230 -15.51 -14.18 3.77
C GLU A 230 -15.39 -14.84 5.13
N ILE A 231 -16.10 -14.26 6.10
CA ILE A 231 -16.17 -14.72 7.48
C ILE A 231 -17.58 -15.25 7.72
N PHE A 232 -17.69 -16.41 8.37
CA PHE A 232 -18.98 -16.93 8.82
C PHE A 232 -19.41 -16.25 10.12
N ARG A 233 -20.72 -16.18 10.37
CA ARG A 233 -21.25 -15.43 11.50
C ARG A 233 -20.69 -15.88 12.85
N GLU A 234 -20.51 -17.18 13.06
CA GLU A 234 -19.91 -17.75 14.27
C GLU A 234 -18.44 -17.36 14.50
N GLN A 235 -17.77 -16.78 13.49
CA GLN A 235 -16.40 -16.28 13.56
C GLN A 235 -16.35 -14.75 13.76
N THR A 236 -17.50 -14.08 13.79
CA THR A 236 -17.59 -12.62 14.01
C THR A 236 -17.62 -12.28 15.49
N LEU A 237 -17.28 -11.04 15.83
CA LEU A 237 -17.37 -10.54 17.21
C LEU A 237 -18.84 -10.33 17.62
N GLU A 238 -19.21 -10.78 18.81
CA GLU A 238 -20.61 -10.82 19.29
C GLU A 238 -21.31 -9.44 19.36
N LEU A 239 -20.53 -8.36 19.46
CA LEU A 239 -21.04 -7.00 19.75
C LEU A 239 -21.40 -6.18 18.50
N VAL A 240 -21.35 -6.78 17.31
CA VAL A 240 -21.49 -6.04 16.05
C VAL A 240 -22.91 -6.17 15.49
N PRO A 241 -23.58 -5.06 15.09
CA PRO A 241 -24.86 -5.11 14.40
C PRO A 241 -24.75 -5.93 13.12
N HIS A 242 -25.40 -7.09 13.10
CA HIS A 242 -25.30 -8.02 11.98
C HIS A 242 -25.95 -7.44 10.72
N THR A 243 -25.30 -7.67 9.59
CA THR A 243 -25.90 -7.37 8.28
C THR A 243 -26.66 -8.57 7.74
N LYS A 244 -27.55 -8.33 6.79
CA LYS A 244 -28.30 -9.38 6.07
C LYS A 244 -27.40 -10.37 5.31
N LYS A 245 -26.10 -10.08 5.16
CA LYS A 245 -25.13 -10.96 4.49
C LYS A 245 -24.50 -11.97 5.46
N ASP A 246 -24.67 -11.79 6.77
CA ASP A 246 -24.07 -12.66 7.78
C ASP A 246 -24.84 -13.97 7.85
N ILE A 247 -24.22 -15.05 7.38
CA ILE A 247 -24.79 -16.40 7.40
C ILE A 247 -23.93 -17.28 8.29
N TYR A 248 -24.58 -18.11 9.12
CA TYR A 248 -23.87 -19.17 9.82
C TYR A 248 -23.39 -20.22 8.83
N ARG A 249 -22.24 -20.85 9.06
CA ARG A 249 -21.73 -21.90 8.15
C ARG A 249 -22.74 -23.02 7.94
N LYS A 250 -23.41 -23.45 9.02
CA LYS A 250 -24.46 -24.47 8.98
C LYS A 250 -25.61 -24.08 8.03
N ASP A 251 -26.04 -22.83 8.07
CA ASP A 251 -27.13 -22.33 7.24
C ASP A 251 -26.70 -22.24 5.76
N TYR A 252 -25.46 -21.82 5.51
CA TYR A 252 -24.89 -21.83 4.16
C TYR A 252 -24.87 -23.24 3.57
N ILE A 253 -24.39 -24.23 4.34
CA ILE A 253 -24.35 -25.63 3.92
C ILE A 253 -25.77 -26.15 3.61
N ASN A 254 -26.73 -25.90 4.50
CA ASN A 254 -28.11 -26.37 4.33
C ASN A 254 -28.79 -25.74 3.11
N LYS A 255 -28.57 -24.44 2.90
CA LYS A 255 -29.23 -23.67 1.83
C LYS A 255 -28.64 -23.96 0.45
N PHE A 256 -27.30 -23.97 0.34
CA PHE A 256 -26.62 -24.02 -0.96
C PHE A 256 -26.10 -25.41 -1.32
N LYS A 257 -26.05 -26.35 -0.35
CA LYS A 257 -25.53 -27.71 -0.51
C LYS A 257 -24.19 -27.73 -1.28
N PRO A 258 -23.18 -26.98 -0.82
CA PRO A 258 -21.94 -26.81 -1.56
C PRO A 258 -21.12 -28.11 -1.62
N GLU A 259 -20.39 -28.30 -2.71
CA GLU A 259 -19.28 -29.25 -2.74
C GLU A 259 -18.11 -28.68 -1.94
N ASN A 260 -17.56 -29.48 -1.02
CA ASN A 260 -16.45 -29.06 -0.16
C ASN A 260 -15.11 -29.37 -0.84
N VAL A 261 -14.24 -28.37 -0.91
CA VAL A 261 -12.88 -28.50 -1.44
C VAL A 261 -11.92 -28.03 -0.37
N VAL A 262 -11.03 -28.92 0.10
CA VAL A 262 -10.02 -28.57 1.10
C VAL A 262 -8.68 -28.32 0.42
N ILE A 263 -8.05 -27.19 0.73
CA ILE A 263 -6.74 -26.77 0.23
C ILE A 263 -5.77 -26.66 1.41
N LYS A 264 -4.84 -27.60 1.52
CA LYS A 264 -3.80 -27.63 2.57
C LYS A 264 -2.44 -27.15 2.10
N SER A 265 -2.17 -27.26 0.81
CA SER A 265 -0.89 -26.91 0.22
C SER A 265 -1.05 -26.42 -1.21
N LYS A 266 0.03 -25.93 -1.81
CA LYS A 266 0.08 -25.55 -3.23
C LYS A 266 -0.36 -26.64 -4.19
N GLU A 267 -0.04 -27.91 -3.91
CA GLU A 267 -0.40 -29.04 -4.77
C GLU A 267 -1.91 -29.18 -4.90
N ASP A 268 -2.66 -28.84 -3.85
CA ASP A 268 -4.12 -28.89 -3.85
C ASP A 268 -4.76 -27.87 -4.81
N PHE A 269 -4.01 -26.92 -5.35
CA PHE A 269 -4.55 -25.91 -6.27
C PHE A 269 -5.07 -26.54 -7.56
N VAL A 270 -4.61 -27.75 -7.91
CA VAL A 270 -5.11 -28.53 -9.05
C VAL A 270 -6.57 -28.94 -8.88
N LYS A 271 -7.06 -29.07 -7.64
CA LYS A 271 -8.48 -29.35 -7.33
C LYS A 271 -9.40 -28.24 -7.87
N LEU A 272 -8.88 -27.03 -8.04
CA LEU A 272 -9.65 -25.91 -8.59
C LEU A 272 -9.84 -26.00 -10.12
N ASP A 273 -9.00 -26.78 -10.81
CA ASP A 273 -9.10 -26.96 -12.26
C ASP A 273 -10.19 -27.99 -12.64
N THR A 274 -10.66 -28.78 -11.66
CA THR A 274 -11.69 -29.80 -11.84
C THR A 274 -13.10 -29.33 -11.46
N LEU A 275 -13.27 -28.07 -11.04
CA LEU A 275 -14.57 -27.54 -10.63
C LEU A 275 -15.52 -27.42 -11.83
N LYS A 276 -16.68 -28.05 -11.73
CA LYS A 276 -17.78 -27.96 -12.70
C LYS A 276 -18.50 -26.62 -12.58
N THR A 277 -19.02 -26.12 -13.70
CA THR A 277 -19.90 -24.95 -13.72
C THR A 277 -21.24 -25.26 -13.03
N ASP A 278 -21.94 -24.22 -12.59
CA ASP A 278 -23.32 -24.28 -12.06
C ASP A 278 -23.51 -25.03 -10.73
N LEU A 279 -22.42 -25.39 -10.05
CA LEU A 279 -22.43 -25.89 -8.67
C LEU A 279 -22.02 -24.80 -7.67
N ASN A 280 -22.40 -25.01 -6.41
CA ASN A 280 -21.93 -24.19 -5.29
C ASN A 280 -20.73 -24.88 -4.64
N TYR A 281 -19.71 -24.12 -4.24
CA TYR A 281 -18.51 -24.65 -3.60
C TYR A 281 -18.22 -23.93 -2.29
N LEU A 282 -17.74 -24.70 -1.32
CA LEU A 282 -17.10 -24.20 -0.11
C LEU A 282 -15.64 -24.64 -0.15
N ILE A 283 -14.74 -23.69 -0.39
CA ILE A 283 -13.30 -23.92 -0.42
C ILE A 283 -12.74 -23.61 0.97
N SER A 284 -12.39 -24.65 1.72
CA SER A 284 -11.77 -24.52 3.03
C SER A 284 -10.25 -24.51 2.88
N ILE A 285 -9.61 -23.43 3.31
CA ILE A 285 -8.18 -23.19 3.14
C ILE A 285 -7.52 -23.30 4.51
N ASP A 286 -6.46 -24.09 4.58
CA ASP A 286 -5.68 -24.29 5.79
C ASP A 286 -4.95 -22.99 6.20
N LEU A 287 -5.00 -22.66 7.49
CA LEU A 287 -4.28 -21.53 8.07
C LEU A 287 -2.76 -21.72 8.05
N ASP A 288 -2.28 -22.95 7.97
CA ASP A 288 -0.84 -23.25 7.85
C ASP A 288 -0.30 -23.05 6.41
N LEU A 289 -1.17 -22.77 5.43
CA LEU A 289 -0.76 -22.48 4.06
C LEU A 289 0.13 -21.22 4.03
N PRO A 290 1.30 -21.24 3.37
CA PRO A 290 2.14 -20.05 3.24
C PRO A 290 1.36 -18.88 2.62
N ILE A 291 1.53 -17.69 3.18
CA ILE A 291 0.74 -16.52 2.77
C ILE A 291 0.93 -16.14 1.30
N GLU A 292 2.11 -16.36 0.72
CA GLU A 292 2.34 -16.21 -0.72
C GLU A 292 1.44 -17.14 -1.54
N GLU A 293 1.35 -18.41 -1.14
CA GLU A 293 0.51 -19.40 -1.81
C GLU A 293 -0.96 -19.03 -1.68
N TYR A 294 -1.42 -18.63 -0.50
CA TYR A 294 -2.78 -18.14 -0.29
C TYR A 294 -3.14 -16.94 -1.17
N LEU A 295 -2.25 -15.96 -1.29
CA LEU A 295 -2.50 -14.77 -2.12
C LEU A 295 -2.63 -15.16 -3.60
N HIS A 296 -1.79 -16.08 -4.09
CA HIS A 296 -1.93 -16.64 -5.44
C HIS A 296 -3.20 -17.46 -5.62
N LEU A 297 -3.55 -18.29 -4.62
CA LEU A 297 -4.80 -19.04 -4.57
C LEU A 297 -6.01 -18.11 -4.70
N ASN A 298 -6.01 -17.01 -3.96
CA ASN A 298 -7.09 -16.03 -3.98
C ASN A 298 -7.27 -15.41 -5.37
N GLN A 299 -6.18 -15.11 -6.09
CA GLN A 299 -6.27 -14.67 -7.49
C GLN A 299 -6.88 -15.73 -8.41
N LYS A 300 -6.50 -17.00 -8.23
CA LYS A 300 -7.06 -18.13 -9.00
C LYS A 300 -8.56 -18.26 -8.73
N ILE A 301 -8.96 -18.28 -7.45
CA ILE A 301 -10.38 -18.35 -7.03
C ILE A 301 -11.19 -17.18 -7.58
N ASN A 302 -10.68 -15.95 -7.48
CA ASN A 302 -11.39 -14.78 -8.02
C ASN A 302 -11.51 -14.81 -9.54
N THR A 303 -10.57 -15.44 -10.24
CA THR A 303 -10.67 -15.66 -11.69
C THR A 303 -11.74 -16.70 -12.00
N LEU A 304 -11.84 -17.77 -11.22
CA LEU A 304 -12.87 -18.80 -11.36
C LEU A 304 -14.27 -18.24 -11.09
N ARG A 305 -14.44 -17.45 -10.03
CA ARG A 305 -15.70 -16.74 -9.70
C ARG A 305 -16.24 -15.89 -10.85
N LYS A 306 -15.36 -15.29 -11.67
CA LYS A 306 -15.77 -14.48 -12.84
C LYS A 306 -16.14 -15.32 -14.06
N LYS A 307 -15.56 -16.51 -14.18
CA LYS A 307 -15.76 -17.42 -15.32
C LYS A 307 -16.94 -18.37 -15.12
N GLN A 308 -17.21 -18.75 -13.88
CA GLN A 308 -18.25 -19.71 -13.53
C GLN A 308 -19.51 -18.98 -13.06
N ASN A 309 -20.67 -19.50 -13.46
CA ASN A 309 -21.98 -19.03 -12.99
C ASN A 309 -22.38 -19.63 -11.62
N GLY A 310 -21.46 -20.33 -10.95
CA GLY A 310 -21.65 -20.98 -9.65
C GLY A 310 -21.14 -20.13 -8.47
N ASN A 311 -21.69 -20.35 -7.27
CA ASN A 311 -21.27 -19.60 -6.08
C ASN A 311 -20.08 -20.29 -5.41
N ILE A 312 -18.91 -19.66 -5.43
CA ILE A 312 -17.72 -20.10 -4.69
C ILE A 312 -17.58 -19.25 -3.43
N ARG A 313 -17.73 -19.87 -2.25
CA ARG A 313 -17.36 -19.29 -0.96
C ARG A 313 -16.07 -19.92 -0.44
N THR A 314 -15.29 -19.16 0.30
CA THR A 314 -14.03 -19.54 0.93
C THR A 314 -14.14 -19.43 2.43
N GLU A 315 -13.37 -20.23 3.16
CA GLU A 315 -13.18 -20.11 4.60
C GLU A 315 -11.73 -20.43 4.97
N LEU A 316 -11.22 -19.80 6.03
CA LEU A 316 -9.94 -20.12 6.64
C LEU A 316 -10.15 -21.03 7.85
N ILE A 317 -9.58 -22.23 7.83
CA ILE A 317 -9.77 -23.27 8.84
C ILE A 317 -8.45 -23.75 9.43
N GLU A 318 -8.48 -24.18 10.68
CA GLU A 318 -7.40 -25.01 11.24
C GLU A 318 -7.67 -26.46 10.83
N THR A 319 -6.78 -27.04 10.05
CA THR A 319 -6.86 -28.48 9.75
C THR A 319 -5.93 -29.22 10.70
N LYS A 320 -6.50 -29.88 11.70
CA LYS A 320 -5.73 -30.81 12.53
C LYS A 320 -5.17 -31.91 11.62
N ASN A 321 -3.85 -32.09 11.64
CA ASN A 321 -3.17 -33.22 11.00
C ASN A 321 -3.53 -34.53 11.68
#